data_AF-A0A6P6M3F4-F1
#
_entry.id   AF-A0A6P6M3F4-F1
#
_cell.length_a   1.000
_cell.length_b   1.000
_cell.length_c   1.000
_cell.angle_alpha   90.00
_cell.angle_beta   90.00
_cell.angle_gamma   90.00
#
_symmetry.space_group_name_H-M   'P 1'
#
loop_
_entity.id
_entity.type
_entity.pdbx_description
1 polymer ?
#
loop_
_entity_poly.entity_id
_entity_poly.type
_entity_poly.pdbx_seq_one_letter_code
_entity_poly.pdbx_strand_id
1 'polypeptide(L)'
;MTLDTSKHSAILTILFKMADDNDLIGASELVKDRLYFATLRSKPKSTANTHYFSTDEEFVYENFYADFGPLNLAMLYRYCCKLNKKLKSFTLTRKRIVHYTSFDQCKRANAAVLIGAYAVIYLKKTPEEAYRALISGSNASYLPFRDASFGNCTYNLTVLDCLQGVRKALQHGFLNFETFNVNEYEHYEVMMPFRHEMLIRRTSVQCFTQNSVHCSSSRLHNQVYSTRNRRHF
;
A
#
# COMPACT_ATOMS: atom_id res chain seq x y z
N MET A 1 0.94 -32.22 -46.99
CA MET A 1 2.11 -31.61 -46.31
C MET A 1 1.59 -30.62 -45.27
N THR A 2 1.39 -31.08 -44.04
CA THR A 2 0.84 -30.28 -42.93
C THR A 2 1.77 -30.38 -41.73
N LEU A 3 3.01 -29.91 -41.91
CA LEU A 3 3.94 -29.59 -40.84
C LEU A 3 4.31 -28.12 -41.02
N ASP A 4 3.81 -27.23 -40.16
CA ASP A 4 4.64 -26.24 -39.43
C ASP A 4 3.88 -25.13 -38.70
N THR A 5 2.55 -25.06 -38.77
CA THR A 5 1.79 -23.98 -38.11
C THR A 5 1.89 -23.99 -36.58
N SER A 6 2.02 -25.17 -35.96
CA SER A 6 2.08 -25.29 -34.49
C SER A 6 3.44 -24.89 -33.90
N LYS A 7 4.56 -25.07 -34.63
CA LYS A 7 5.90 -24.70 -34.15
C LYS A 7 6.12 -23.19 -34.24
N HIS A 8 5.60 -22.55 -35.29
CA HIS A 8 5.62 -21.10 -35.42
C HIS A 8 4.91 -20.38 -34.27
N SER A 9 3.77 -20.90 -33.81
CA SER A 9 3.02 -20.34 -32.68
C SER A 9 3.78 -20.45 -31.34
N ALA A 10 4.41 -21.60 -31.08
CA ALA A 10 5.22 -21.80 -29.87
C ALA A 10 6.47 -20.89 -29.85
N ILE A 11 7.17 -20.76 -30.98
CA ILE A 11 8.35 -19.89 -31.11
C ILE A 11 7.97 -18.42 -30.91
N LEU A 12 6.85 -17.97 -31.49
CA LEU A 12 6.35 -16.61 -31.31
C LEU A 12 5.98 -16.34 -29.84
N THR A 13 5.35 -17.31 -29.17
CA THR A 13 5.01 -17.22 -27.74
C THR A 13 6.25 -17.15 -26.87
N ILE A 14 7.30 -17.90 -27.20
CA ILE A 14 8.59 -17.87 -26.51
C ILE A 14 9.31 -16.53 -26.74
N LEU A 15 9.34 -16.03 -27.99
CA LEU A 15 9.92 -14.73 -28.32
C LEU A 15 9.20 -13.57 -27.61
N PHE A 16 7.86 -13.61 -27.55
CA PHE A 16 7.08 -12.63 -26.78
C PHE A 16 7.31 -12.76 -25.28
N LYS A 17 7.43 -13.98 -24.75
CA LYS A 17 7.78 -14.21 -23.34
C LYS A 17 9.17 -13.63 -23.03
N MET A 18 10.16 -13.88 -23.87
CA MET A 18 11.54 -13.39 -23.71
C MET A 18 11.66 -11.86 -23.83
N ALA A 19 10.92 -11.22 -24.73
CA ALA A 19 10.93 -9.75 -24.87
C ALA A 19 10.26 -9.04 -23.69
N ASP A 20 9.18 -9.62 -23.16
CA ASP A 20 8.40 -9.09 -22.03
C ASP A 20 9.09 -9.42 -20.67
N ASP A 21 10.01 -10.39 -20.64
CA ASP A 21 10.85 -10.71 -19.48
C ASP A 21 12.06 -9.77 -19.33
N ASN A 22 12.57 -9.16 -20.43
CA ASN A 22 13.66 -8.19 -20.36
C ASN A 22 13.29 -6.92 -19.57
N ASP A 23 12.04 -6.46 -19.66
CA ASP A 23 11.54 -5.29 -18.90
C ASP A 23 11.23 -5.62 -17.43
N LEU A 24 11.19 -6.91 -17.08
CA LEU A 24 10.97 -7.41 -15.71
C LEU A 24 12.25 -7.91 -15.05
N ILE A 25 13.42 -7.67 -15.66
CA ILE A 25 14.70 -7.95 -15.02
C ILE A 25 14.80 -7.10 -13.75
N GLY A 26 14.74 -7.77 -12.61
CA GLY A 26 14.72 -7.14 -11.29
C GLY A 26 13.34 -6.71 -10.78
N ALA A 27 12.27 -7.19 -11.40
CA ALA A 27 10.94 -7.08 -10.82
C ALA A 27 10.80 -8.04 -9.62
N SER A 28 10.12 -7.57 -8.59
CA SER A 28 9.74 -8.32 -7.41
C SER A 28 8.47 -9.11 -7.68
N GLU A 29 8.51 -10.43 -7.56
CA GLU A 29 7.35 -11.29 -7.73
C GLU A 29 6.58 -11.44 -6.41
N LEU A 30 5.35 -10.94 -6.37
CA LEU A 30 4.50 -10.99 -5.18
C LEU A 30 3.53 -12.18 -5.23
N VAL A 31 2.96 -12.43 -6.42
CA VAL A 31 2.13 -13.61 -6.72
C VAL A 31 2.66 -14.21 -8.01
N LYS A 32 3.02 -15.50 -7.94
CA LYS A 32 3.62 -16.23 -9.05
C LYS A 32 2.79 -16.09 -10.33
N ASP A 33 3.46 -15.74 -11.42
CA ASP A 33 2.88 -15.58 -12.76
C ASP A 33 1.72 -14.56 -12.85
N ARG A 34 1.51 -13.73 -11.82
CA ARG A 34 0.31 -12.87 -11.73
C ARG A 34 0.56 -11.44 -11.29
N LEU A 35 1.32 -11.22 -10.22
CA LEU A 35 1.52 -9.89 -9.62
C LEU A 35 3.00 -9.61 -9.39
N TYR A 36 3.47 -8.53 -10.02
CA TYR A 36 4.85 -8.08 -9.96
C TYR A 36 4.93 -6.61 -9.55
N PHE A 37 6.03 -6.24 -8.93
CA PHE A 37 6.41 -4.87 -8.63
C PHE A 37 7.75 -4.54 -9.32
N ALA A 38 7.84 -3.43 -10.04
CA ALA A 38 9.03 -3.08 -10.80
C ALA A 38 9.40 -1.59 -10.66
N THR A 39 10.68 -1.27 -10.78
CA THR A 39 11.15 0.12 -10.89
C THR A 39 11.62 0.35 -12.31
N LEU A 40 10.97 1.27 -13.04
CA LEU A 40 11.20 1.51 -14.47
C LEU A 40 11.57 2.97 -14.73
N ARG A 41 12.47 3.21 -15.70
CA ARG A 41 12.94 4.57 -16.06
C ARG A 41 11.92 5.36 -16.88
N SER A 42 11.09 4.65 -17.63
CA SER A 42 10.10 5.22 -18.53
C SER A 42 8.79 4.46 -18.43
N LYS A 43 7.71 5.09 -18.86
CA LYS A 43 6.37 4.47 -18.90
C LYS A 43 6.39 3.29 -19.89
N PRO A 44 6.21 2.05 -19.42
CA PRO A 44 6.19 0.88 -20.30
C PRO A 44 4.92 0.88 -21.14
N LYS A 45 5.02 0.34 -22.36
CA LYS A 45 3.85 0.06 -23.19
C LYS A 45 3.23 -1.25 -22.72
N SER A 46 1.90 -1.28 -22.55
CA SER A 46 1.21 -2.52 -22.22
C SER A 46 1.32 -3.52 -23.37
N THR A 47 1.59 -4.78 -23.03
CA THR A 47 1.78 -5.85 -24.01
C THR A 47 0.56 -6.78 -24.04
N ALA A 48 0.59 -7.77 -24.94
CA ALA A 48 -0.46 -8.79 -25.00
C ALA A 48 -0.57 -9.57 -23.68
N ASN A 49 0.56 -9.80 -23.02
CA ASN A 49 0.66 -10.65 -21.84
C ASN A 49 0.85 -9.87 -20.54
N THR A 50 1.15 -8.57 -20.59
CA THR A 50 1.44 -7.78 -19.38
C THR A 50 0.67 -6.47 -19.36
N HIS A 51 0.02 -6.23 -18.22
CA HIS A 51 -0.65 -4.98 -17.90
C HIS A 51 0.19 -4.19 -16.90
N TYR A 52 0.71 -3.05 -17.34
CA TYR A 52 1.44 -2.13 -16.49
C TYR A 52 0.50 -1.07 -15.89
N PHE A 53 0.72 -0.72 -14.63
CA PHE A 53 0.10 0.45 -14.02
C PHE A 53 1.03 1.08 -12.99
N SER A 54 0.88 2.37 -12.77
CA SER A 54 1.59 3.13 -11.74
C SER A 54 0.60 3.94 -10.93
N THR A 55 1.03 4.36 -9.75
CA THR A 55 0.31 5.23 -8.81
C THR A 55 1.08 6.51 -8.50
N ASP A 56 2.24 6.71 -9.12
CA ASP A 56 3.19 7.81 -8.85
C ASP A 56 2.59 9.21 -9.03
N GLU A 57 1.60 9.35 -9.91
CA GLU A 57 0.90 10.61 -10.22
C GLU A 57 -0.53 10.64 -9.64
N GLU A 58 -1.00 9.52 -9.09
CA GLU A 58 -2.37 9.38 -8.58
C GLU A 58 -2.42 9.53 -7.06
N PHE A 59 -1.46 8.94 -6.36
CA PHE A 59 -1.34 9.03 -4.90
C PHE A 59 -0.12 9.89 -4.57
N VAL A 60 -0.36 11.19 -4.54
CA VAL A 60 0.65 12.21 -4.22
C VAL A 60 0.53 12.53 -2.74
N TYR A 61 1.62 12.37 -2.01
CA TYR A 61 1.72 12.77 -0.61
C TYR A 61 1.85 14.29 -0.52
N GLU A 62 1.06 14.92 0.36
CA GLU A 62 1.16 16.35 0.66
C GLU A 62 2.12 16.55 1.85
N ASN A 63 3.31 17.06 1.57
CA ASN A 63 4.35 17.24 2.57
C ASN A 63 4.14 18.48 3.43
N PHE A 64 4.45 18.37 4.72
CA PHE A 64 4.51 19.52 5.62
C PHE A 64 5.85 20.25 5.50
N TYR A 65 6.94 19.50 5.41
CA TYR A 65 8.28 20.02 5.20
C TYR A 65 9.06 19.12 4.24
N ALA A 66 10.02 18.34 4.73
CA ALA A 66 10.84 17.43 3.93
C ALA A 66 10.36 15.97 3.99
N ASP A 67 9.30 15.69 4.75
CA ASP A 67 8.60 14.41 4.75
C ASP A 67 7.99 14.11 3.38
N PHE A 68 7.97 12.85 2.99
CA PHE A 68 7.48 12.42 1.68
C PHE A 68 6.51 11.25 1.76
N GLY A 69 6.21 10.75 2.96
CA GLY A 69 5.39 9.57 3.20
C GLY A 69 5.60 8.97 4.59
N PRO A 70 5.06 7.77 4.84
CA PRO A 70 4.29 6.94 3.91
C PRO A 70 2.92 7.54 3.56
N LEU A 71 2.32 7.08 2.47
CA LEU A 71 0.96 7.47 2.08
C LEU A 71 -0.07 7.09 3.15
N ASN A 72 -1.11 7.90 3.28
CA ASN A 72 -2.15 7.73 4.30
C ASN A 72 -3.07 6.51 4.04
N LEU A 73 -4.00 6.28 4.97
CA LEU A 73 -4.84 5.08 4.94
C LEU A 73 -5.88 5.09 3.80
N ALA A 74 -6.40 6.26 3.44
CA ALA A 74 -7.32 6.39 2.30
C ALA A 74 -6.63 5.98 0.99
N MET A 75 -5.40 6.45 0.76
CA MET A 75 -4.62 6.08 -0.41
C MET A 75 -4.30 4.58 -0.44
N LEU A 76 -3.93 3.99 0.71
CA LEU A 76 -3.73 2.54 0.81
C LEU A 76 -5.01 1.75 0.51
N TYR A 77 -6.15 2.18 1.04
CA TYR A 77 -7.44 1.55 0.75
C TYR A 77 -7.80 1.64 -0.75
N ARG A 78 -7.66 2.82 -1.35
CA ARG A 78 -7.90 3.05 -2.78
C ARG A 78 -6.98 2.20 -3.64
N TYR A 79 -5.70 2.10 -3.28
CA TYR A 79 -4.74 1.21 -3.91
C TYR A 79 -5.20 -0.25 -3.87
N CYS A 80 -5.58 -0.73 -2.69
CA CYS A 80 -6.05 -2.11 -2.51
C CYS A 80 -7.29 -2.41 -3.36
N CYS A 81 -8.27 -1.49 -3.38
CA CYS A 81 -9.45 -1.58 -4.22
C CYS A 81 -9.09 -1.62 -5.71
N LYS A 82 -8.18 -0.74 -6.15
CA LYS A 82 -7.72 -0.66 -7.54
C LYS A 82 -7.02 -1.95 -7.98
N LEU A 83 -6.11 -2.47 -7.16
CA LEU A 83 -5.39 -3.71 -7.46
C LEU A 83 -6.33 -4.92 -7.48
N ASN A 84 -7.25 -5.03 -6.51
CA ASN A 84 -8.27 -6.07 -6.49
C ASN A 84 -9.17 -6.04 -7.75
N LYS A 85 -9.59 -4.86 -8.19
CA LYS A 85 -10.35 -4.70 -9.45
C LYS A 85 -9.56 -5.20 -10.66
N LYS A 86 -8.26 -4.88 -10.75
CA LYS A 86 -7.40 -5.36 -11.84
C LYS A 86 -7.22 -6.88 -11.80
N LEU A 87 -7.00 -7.45 -10.62
CA LEU A 87 -6.82 -8.89 -10.43
C LEU A 87 -8.08 -9.70 -10.78
N LYS A 88 -9.27 -9.14 -10.52
CA LYS A 88 -10.57 -9.78 -10.83
C LYS A 88 -11.10 -9.46 -12.24
N SER A 89 -10.47 -8.55 -12.97
CA SER A 89 -10.95 -8.15 -14.31
C SER A 89 -10.82 -9.30 -15.31
N PHE A 90 -11.91 -9.61 -16.01
CA PHE A 90 -11.93 -10.65 -17.06
C PHE A 90 -10.92 -10.34 -18.18
N THR A 91 -10.80 -9.07 -18.57
CA THR A 91 -9.88 -8.62 -19.63
C THR A 91 -8.40 -8.76 -19.26
N LEU A 92 -8.09 -8.86 -17.96
CA LEU A 92 -6.73 -8.97 -17.44
C LEU A 92 -6.43 -10.34 -16.84
N THR A 93 -7.36 -11.30 -16.89
CA THR A 93 -7.25 -12.59 -16.20
C THR A 93 -6.03 -13.40 -16.66
N ARG A 94 -5.69 -13.34 -17.95
CA ARG A 94 -4.53 -14.05 -18.53
C ARG A 94 -3.25 -13.21 -18.60
N LYS A 95 -3.29 -11.95 -18.13
CA LYS A 95 -2.13 -11.05 -18.17
C LYS A 95 -1.37 -11.08 -16.85
N ARG A 96 -0.07 -10.80 -16.86
CA ARG A 96 0.67 -10.38 -15.66
C ARG A 96 0.26 -8.97 -15.32
N ILE A 97 0.06 -8.67 -14.04
CA ILE A 97 -0.19 -7.32 -13.54
C ILE A 97 1.11 -6.82 -12.91
N VAL A 98 1.64 -5.73 -13.45
CA VAL A 98 2.89 -5.13 -12.98
C VAL A 98 2.58 -3.74 -12.44
N HIS A 99 2.73 -3.58 -11.13
CA HIS A 99 2.79 -2.26 -10.52
C HIS A 99 4.20 -1.72 -10.70
N TYR A 100 4.36 -0.67 -11.51
CA TYR A 100 5.65 -0.03 -11.69
C TYR A 100 5.71 1.34 -11.02
N THR A 101 6.90 1.72 -10.59
CA THR A 101 7.25 3.05 -10.06
C THR A 101 8.43 3.62 -10.84
N SER A 102 8.56 4.94 -10.84
CA SER A 102 9.73 5.64 -11.34
C SER A 102 10.97 5.41 -10.45
N PHE A 103 12.15 5.84 -10.92
CA PHE A 103 13.42 5.79 -10.17
C PHE A 103 13.53 6.84 -9.06
N ASP A 104 12.53 7.71 -8.91
CA ASP A 104 12.44 8.64 -7.79
C ASP A 104 12.37 7.83 -6.48
N GLN A 105 13.31 8.10 -5.56
CA GLN A 105 13.45 7.27 -4.36
C GLN A 105 12.27 7.42 -3.40
N CYS A 106 11.68 8.61 -3.32
CA CYS A 106 10.52 8.90 -2.48
C CYS A 106 9.29 8.16 -3.01
N LYS A 107 9.01 8.26 -4.32
CA LYS A 107 7.91 7.53 -4.97
C LYS A 107 8.10 6.03 -4.87
N ARG A 108 9.32 5.54 -5.07
CA ARG A 108 9.66 4.12 -4.97
C ARG A 108 9.41 3.56 -3.56
N ALA A 109 9.77 4.29 -2.51
CA ALA A 109 9.50 3.89 -1.13
C ALA A 109 7.99 3.87 -0.82
N ASN A 110 7.24 4.90 -1.26
CA ASN A 110 5.79 4.94 -1.11
C ASN A 110 5.09 3.79 -1.83
N ALA A 111 5.45 3.54 -3.10
CA ALA A 111 4.88 2.45 -3.89
C ALA A 111 5.19 1.08 -3.28
N ALA A 112 6.40 0.89 -2.72
CA ALA A 112 6.78 -0.32 -2.02
C ALA A 112 5.94 -0.58 -0.76
N VAL A 113 5.64 0.46 0.03
CA VAL A 113 4.73 0.35 1.18
C VAL A 113 3.32 -0.05 0.73
N LEU A 114 2.79 0.54 -0.35
CA LEU A 114 1.45 0.20 -0.85
C LEU A 114 1.32 -1.28 -1.23
N ILE A 115 2.21 -1.78 -2.09
CA ILE A 115 2.15 -3.17 -2.54
C ILE A 115 2.55 -4.16 -1.44
N GLY A 116 3.49 -3.78 -0.57
CA GLY A 116 3.89 -4.58 0.59
C GLY A 116 2.75 -4.71 1.60
N ALA A 117 2.06 -3.60 1.90
CA ALA A 117 0.91 -3.60 2.80
C ALA A 117 -0.25 -4.40 2.19
N TYR A 118 -0.48 -4.31 0.87
CA TYR A 118 -1.42 -5.18 0.18
C TYR A 118 -1.07 -6.67 0.37
N ALA A 119 0.21 -7.04 0.25
CA ALA A 119 0.65 -8.42 0.48
C ALA A 119 0.39 -8.89 1.92
N VAL A 120 0.57 -8.01 2.91
CA VAL A 120 0.26 -8.30 4.32
C VAL A 120 -1.25 -8.45 4.55
N ILE A 121 -2.07 -7.55 4.00
CA ILE A 121 -3.51 -7.47 4.24
C ILE A 121 -4.28 -8.57 3.49
N TYR A 122 -4.03 -8.71 2.18
CA TYR A 122 -4.80 -9.58 1.28
C TYR A 122 -4.11 -10.91 0.98
N LEU A 123 -2.78 -10.93 0.78
CA LEU A 123 -2.03 -12.17 0.53
C LEU A 123 -1.62 -12.89 1.82
N LYS A 124 -1.91 -12.29 2.99
CA LYS A 124 -1.64 -12.79 4.34
C LYS A 124 -0.16 -13.06 4.66
N LYS A 125 0.79 -12.60 3.83
CA LYS A 125 2.24 -12.74 4.03
C LYS A 125 2.73 -12.00 5.26
N THR A 126 3.74 -12.51 5.97
CA THR A 126 4.35 -11.76 7.07
C THR A 126 5.03 -10.47 6.54
N PRO A 127 5.20 -9.43 7.37
CA PRO A 127 5.94 -8.23 6.98
C PRO A 127 7.33 -8.55 6.38
N GLU A 128 8.02 -9.53 6.97
CA GLU A 128 9.35 -9.96 6.56
C GLU A 128 9.33 -10.67 5.20
N GLU A 129 8.31 -11.50 4.93
CA GLU A 129 8.13 -12.14 3.63
C GLU A 129 7.77 -11.14 2.53
N ALA A 130 6.87 -10.20 2.83
CA ALA A 130 6.51 -9.13 1.91
C ALA A 130 7.72 -8.24 1.59
N TYR A 131 8.48 -7.85 2.61
CA TYR A 131 9.70 -7.06 2.44
C TYR A 131 10.79 -7.81 1.67
N ARG A 132 11.01 -9.11 1.98
CA ARG A 132 11.98 -9.95 1.26
C ARG A 132 11.66 -10.04 -0.22
N ALA A 133 10.38 -10.16 -0.58
CA ALA A 133 9.96 -10.17 -1.98
C ALA A 133 10.24 -8.82 -2.67
N LEU A 134 10.10 -7.70 -1.96
CA LEU A 134 10.36 -6.36 -2.52
C LEU A 134 11.84 -6.08 -2.80
N ILE A 135 12.73 -6.64 -1.99
CA ILE A 135 14.18 -6.50 -2.17
C ILE A 135 14.77 -7.61 -3.05
N SER A 136 14.03 -8.68 -3.36
CA SER A 136 14.57 -9.79 -4.17
C SER A 136 14.76 -9.42 -5.63
N GLY A 137 13.99 -8.46 -6.15
CA GLY A 137 14.13 -7.97 -7.51
C GLY A 137 15.19 -6.86 -7.66
N SER A 138 15.36 -6.01 -6.65
CA SER A 138 16.24 -4.85 -6.73
C SER A 138 17.23 -4.81 -5.58
N ASN A 139 18.52 -4.71 -5.93
CA ASN A 139 19.59 -4.52 -4.93
C ASN A 139 19.59 -3.12 -4.29
N ALA A 140 18.70 -2.22 -4.71
CA ALA A 140 18.63 -0.87 -4.17
C ALA A 140 17.71 -0.82 -2.93
N SER A 141 18.28 -0.46 -1.79
CA SER A 141 17.53 -0.18 -0.55
C SER A 141 16.56 0.99 -0.71
N TYR A 142 15.36 0.88 -0.15
CA TYR A 142 14.38 1.98 -0.17
C TYR A 142 14.83 3.14 0.72
N LEU A 143 14.50 4.37 0.31
CA LEU A 143 14.74 5.55 1.13
C LEU A 143 13.87 5.47 2.39
N PRO A 144 14.44 5.54 3.61
CA PRO A 144 13.66 5.59 4.83
C PRO A 144 12.80 6.85 4.91
N PHE A 145 11.62 6.73 5.52
CA PHE A 145 10.75 7.87 5.81
C PHE A 145 11.30 8.68 6.97
N ARG A 146 11.06 9.98 6.92
CA ARG A 146 11.47 10.95 7.94
C ARG A 146 10.25 11.64 8.53
N ASP A 147 10.45 12.28 9.67
CA ASP A 147 9.43 13.11 10.30
C ASP A 147 9.20 14.45 9.58
N ALA A 148 8.07 15.07 9.92
CA ALA A 148 7.64 16.37 9.42
C ALA A 148 8.27 17.55 10.19
N SER A 149 9.23 17.31 11.08
CA SER A 149 9.85 18.37 11.87
C SER A 149 10.80 19.22 11.02
N PHE A 150 11.01 20.46 11.48
CA PHE A 150 12.10 21.28 10.98
C PHE A 150 13.44 20.72 11.46
N GLY A 151 14.45 20.74 10.58
CA GLY A 151 15.82 20.33 10.90
C GLY A 151 16.17 18.90 10.50
N ASN A 152 17.17 18.34 11.20
CA ASN A 152 17.71 17.03 10.90
C ASN A 152 16.79 15.93 11.45
N CYS A 153 16.51 14.93 10.62
CA CYS A 153 15.76 13.75 11.03
C CYS A 153 16.57 12.97 12.10
N THR A 154 15.98 12.75 13.26
CA THR A 154 16.59 11.99 14.36
C THR A 154 16.19 10.52 14.37
N TYR A 155 15.08 10.18 13.69
CA TYR A 155 14.57 8.82 13.61
C TYR A 155 13.97 8.53 12.25
N ASN A 156 14.52 7.53 11.56
CA ASN A 156 14.06 7.12 10.25
C ASN A 156 13.20 5.86 10.34
N LEU A 157 12.05 5.87 9.66
CA LEU A 157 11.15 4.72 9.59
C LEU A 157 11.37 3.96 8.28
N THR A 158 11.65 2.66 8.34
CA THR A 158 11.88 1.85 7.14
C THR A 158 10.56 1.33 6.55
N VAL A 159 10.61 0.85 5.30
CA VAL A 159 9.47 0.13 4.69
C VAL A 159 9.05 -1.07 5.55
N LEU A 160 10.01 -1.82 6.11
CA LEU A 160 9.70 -2.97 6.97
C LEU A 160 8.95 -2.55 8.24
N ASP A 161 9.36 -1.46 8.89
CA ASP A 161 8.68 -0.94 10.08
C ASP A 161 7.22 -0.56 9.78
N CYS A 162 6.97 0.08 8.63
CA CYS A 162 5.62 0.37 8.15
C CYS A 162 4.78 -0.91 8.00
N LEU A 163 5.34 -1.97 7.40
CA LEU A 163 4.65 -3.24 7.23
C LEU A 163 4.37 -3.95 8.56
N GLN A 164 5.29 -3.86 9.52
CA GLN A 164 5.07 -4.37 10.88
C GLN A 164 3.97 -3.59 11.60
N GLY A 165 3.92 -2.26 11.43
CA GLY A 165 2.84 -1.41 11.92
C GLY A 165 1.48 -1.84 11.37
N VAL A 166 1.37 -2.04 10.05
CA VAL A 166 0.15 -2.55 9.39
C VAL A 166 -0.25 -3.92 9.96
N ARG A 167 0.70 -4.84 10.13
CA ARG A 167 0.41 -6.18 10.70
C ARG A 167 -0.14 -6.08 12.12
N LYS A 168 0.46 -5.26 12.98
CA LYS A 168 -0.03 -5.03 14.35
C LYS A 168 -1.41 -4.38 14.35
N ALA A 169 -1.64 -3.40 13.48
CA ALA A 169 -2.94 -2.75 13.34
C ALA A 169 -4.05 -3.75 12.96
N LEU A 170 -3.77 -4.70 12.06
CA LEU A 170 -4.69 -5.78 11.73
C LEU A 170 -4.93 -6.73 12.92
N GLN A 171 -3.86 -7.14 13.62
CA GLN A 171 -3.96 -8.06 14.77
C GLN A 171 -4.81 -7.49 15.92
N HIS A 172 -4.72 -6.19 16.15
CA HIS A 172 -5.48 -5.51 17.21
C HIS A 172 -6.84 -4.95 16.73
N GLY A 173 -7.19 -5.15 15.45
CA GLY A 173 -8.45 -4.65 14.89
C GLY A 173 -8.52 -3.13 14.74
N PHE A 174 -7.38 -2.43 14.73
CA PHE A 174 -7.32 -1.02 14.37
C PHE A 174 -7.50 -0.81 12.87
N LEU A 175 -7.20 -1.82 12.06
CA LEU A 175 -7.38 -1.76 10.62
C LEU A 175 -8.38 -2.82 10.15
N ASN A 176 -9.50 -2.39 9.56
CA ASN A 176 -10.44 -3.25 8.87
C ASN A 176 -10.95 -2.58 7.58
N PHE A 177 -10.46 -3.04 6.42
CA PHE A 177 -10.87 -2.52 5.11
C PHE A 177 -12.24 -2.98 4.64
N GLU A 178 -12.87 -3.97 5.28
CA GLU A 178 -14.25 -4.35 4.94
C GLU A 178 -15.26 -3.32 5.45
N THR A 179 -14.93 -2.65 6.56
CA THR A 179 -15.78 -1.63 7.21
C THR A 179 -15.20 -0.21 7.07
N PHE A 180 -14.12 -0.03 6.32
CA PHE A 180 -13.43 1.26 6.23
C PHE A 180 -14.19 2.23 5.31
N ASN A 181 -14.66 3.35 5.87
CA ASN A 181 -15.32 4.42 5.13
C ASN A 181 -14.31 5.47 4.67
N VAL A 182 -13.84 5.34 3.43
CA VAL A 182 -12.86 6.26 2.84
C VAL A 182 -13.36 7.70 2.74
N ASN A 183 -14.65 7.90 2.44
CA ASN A 183 -15.21 9.24 2.27
C ASN A 183 -15.27 9.98 3.60
N GLU A 184 -15.60 9.28 4.68
CA GLU A 184 -15.60 9.83 6.03
C GLU A 184 -14.19 10.18 6.49
N TYR A 185 -13.22 9.29 6.26
CA TYR A 185 -11.82 9.54 6.55
C TYR A 185 -11.29 10.81 5.84
N GLU A 186 -11.51 10.92 4.53
CA GLU A 186 -11.07 12.07 3.74
C GLU A 186 -11.79 13.36 4.14
N HIS A 187 -13.08 13.29 4.47
CA HIS A 187 -13.84 14.46 4.95
C HIS A 187 -13.22 15.06 6.21
N TYR A 188 -12.83 14.22 7.17
CA TYR A 188 -12.22 14.67 8.41
C TYR A 188 -10.77 15.14 8.26
N GLU A 189 -9.99 14.57 7.33
CA GLU A 189 -8.64 15.10 7.02
C GLU A 189 -8.70 16.54 6.48
N VAL A 190 -9.63 16.85 5.57
CA VAL A 190 -9.74 18.18 4.96
C VAL A 190 -10.34 19.22 5.92
N MET A 191 -11.27 18.81 6.79
CA MET A 191 -11.94 19.74 7.71
C MET A 191 -11.10 20.05 8.97
N MET A 192 -10.13 19.20 9.33
CA MET A 192 -9.31 19.35 10.53
C MET A 192 -7.79 19.37 10.25
N PRO A 193 -7.27 20.24 9.35
CA PRO A 193 -5.86 20.24 8.98
C PRO A 193 -4.92 20.63 10.15
N PHE A 194 -5.44 21.22 11.22
CA PHE A 194 -4.66 21.68 12.39
C PHE A 194 -4.76 20.79 13.64
N ARG A 195 -5.37 19.60 13.58
CA ARG A 195 -5.35 18.65 14.71
C ARG A 195 -4.93 17.28 14.21
N HIS A 196 -3.62 17.07 14.21
CA HIS A 196 -2.98 15.80 13.96
C HIS A 196 -3.59 14.66 14.80
N GLU A 197 -3.74 13.51 14.14
CA GLU A 197 -4.05 12.16 14.66
C GLU A 197 -5.53 11.78 14.87
N MET A 198 -6.17 11.30 13.80
CA MET A 198 -7.20 10.25 13.93
C MET A 198 -6.51 8.92 14.30
N LEU A 199 -6.26 8.69 15.58
CA LEU A 199 -5.90 7.35 16.05
C LEU A 199 -7.17 6.51 16.17
N ILE A 200 -7.25 5.45 15.37
CA ILE A 200 -8.42 4.58 15.23
C ILE A 200 -8.77 3.90 16.57
N ARG A 201 -9.77 4.43 17.28
CA ARG A 201 -10.52 3.66 18.27
C ARG A 201 -11.83 3.22 17.64
N ARG A 202 -11.95 1.89 17.47
CA ARG A 202 -13.19 1.10 17.29
C ARG A 202 -14.37 1.85 16.67
N THR A 203 -14.52 1.77 15.35
CA THR A 203 -15.80 2.00 14.63
C THR A 203 -16.58 3.28 14.99
N SER A 204 -15.91 4.27 15.59
CA SER A 204 -16.48 5.55 15.97
C SER A 204 -15.34 6.55 16.09
N VAL A 205 -15.35 7.54 15.19
CA VAL A 205 -14.42 8.67 15.20
C VAL A 205 -14.48 9.31 16.59
N GLN A 206 -13.38 9.23 17.36
CA GLN A 206 -13.26 9.95 18.61
C GLN A 206 -12.06 10.90 18.50
N CYS A 207 -12.39 12.20 18.38
CA CYS A 207 -11.44 13.29 18.47
C CYS A 207 -10.79 13.29 19.87
N PHE A 208 -9.47 13.18 19.96
CA PHE A 208 -8.76 13.60 21.16
C PHE A 208 -8.55 15.12 21.08
N THR A 209 -9.24 15.86 21.94
CA THR A 209 -8.89 17.24 22.21
C THR A 209 -7.68 17.25 23.15
N GLN A 210 -6.56 17.85 22.71
CA GLN A 210 -5.58 18.41 23.64
C GLN A 210 -6.29 19.52 24.42
N ASN A 211 -6.80 19.16 25.59
CA ASN A 211 -7.06 20.05 26.72
C ASN A 211 -7.28 19.18 27.96
N SER A 212 -6.23 18.48 28.38
CA SER A 212 -6.13 17.86 29.71
C SER A 212 -4.65 17.61 30.02
N VAL A 213 -3.89 18.69 30.17
CA VAL A 213 -2.61 18.66 30.89
C VAL A 213 -2.93 18.48 32.38
N HIS A 214 -3.30 17.26 32.77
CA HIS A 214 -3.30 16.71 34.14
C HIS A 214 -4.27 15.52 34.20
N CYS A 215 -3.74 14.30 34.09
CA CYS A 215 -4.09 13.26 35.04
C CYS A 215 -3.04 12.16 35.03
N SER A 216 -2.29 12.15 36.13
CA SER A 216 -1.35 11.16 36.61
C SER A 216 -1.77 9.71 36.37
N SER A 217 -0.76 8.89 36.05
CA SER A 217 -0.58 7.49 36.45
C SER A 217 -1.75 6.83 37.20
N SER A 218 -2.47 5.90 36.56
CA SER A 218 -2.87 4.59 37.11
C SER A 218 -4.01 3.91 36.33
N ARG A 219 -3.83 2.60 36.10
CA ARG A 219 -4.82 1.51 35.90
C ARG A 219 -6.24 1.87 35.43
N LEU A 220 -6.64 1.30 34.30
CA LEU A 220 -8.04 1.03 33.93
C LEU A 220 -8.05 -0.34 33.20
N HIS A 221 -8.22 -1.50 33.86
CA HIS A 221 -9.44 -2.07 34.43
C HIS A 221 -10.73 -1.79 33.63
N ASN A 222 -11.32 -2.89 33.16
CA ASN A 222 -12.61 -2.99 32.47
C ASN A 222 -13.72 -2.18 33.18
N GLN A 223 -14.48 -1.39 32.41
CA GLN A 223 -15.90 -1.22 32.74
C GLN A 223 -16.74 -0.93 31.50
N VAL A 224 -17.71 -1.83 31.32
CA VAL A 224 -18.84 -1.80 30.40
C VAL A 224 -19.94 -0.95 31.04
N TYR A 225 -20.44 0.07 30.35
CA TYR A 225 -21.76 0.69 30.62
C TYR A 225 -22.33 1.09 29.25
N SER A 226 -23.14 0.24 28.61
CA SER A 226 -24.59 0.06 28.79
C SER A 226 -25.38 1.35 28.54
N THR A 227 -25.93 1.42 27.33
CA THR A 227 -26.95 2.35 26.85
C THR A 227 -28.23 2.21 27.68
N ARG A 228 -28.72 3.33 28.24
CA ARG A 228 -30.11 3.44 28.71
C ARG A 228 -30.79 4.68 28.15
N ASN A 229 -31.58 4.41 27.13
CA ASN A 229 -32.85 5.03 26.76
C ASN A 229 -33.46 5.95 27.84
N ARG A 230 -33.75 7.21 27.50
CA ARG A 230 -34.91 7.94 28.04
C ARG A 230 -35.51 8.85 26.96
N ARG A 231 -36.67 8.43 26.48
CA ARG A 231 -37.74 9.28 25.93
C ARG A 231 -38.67 9.72 27.07
N HIS A 232 -39.34 10.86 26.87
CA HIS A 232 -40.47 11.45 27.61
C HIS A 232 -40.10 12.05 28.99
N PHE A 233 -40.48 13.28 29.36
CA PHE A 233 -41.49 14.23 28.87
C PHE A 233 -40.89 15.58 28.48
#